data_AF-A0A1V3XM11-F1
#
_entry.id   AF-A0A1V3XM11-F1
#
_cell.length_a   1.000
_cell.length_b   1.000
_cell.length_c   1.000
_cell.angle_alpha   90.00
_cell.angle_beta   90.00
_cell.angle_gamma   90.00
#
_symmetry.space_group_name_H-M   'P 1'
#
loop_
_entity.id
_entity.type
_entity.pdbx_description
1 polymer ?
#
loop_
_entity_poly.entity_id
_entity_poly.type
_entity_poly.pdbx_seq_one_letter_code
_entity_poly.pdbx_strand_id
1 'polypeptide(L)'
;MTGQTFACPAAIEDDLIAFCAARGALVRTEALQAHPGLRIVRGIGNFGPRTWVTLATEYFMTGRARVLVGTRALLGEGWDCAAVNVTVDLTSATTPGAITQMRGRALRRDPADADKVADNWSVCCISPDHPRGDADYLRLVRKHDAYFAASPQGLIESGVTHCDPRLSPYGPPPDDAGVTARALQRVAERGRARAWWRIGEPYQGTDVATIRIRSQRSPGIAAPGIPASALVPSLPGRRSPLRAARAAAAGVSLAGAAGGAAFAGTSLGPLAGATTAGAVIATSAGVLVVAAGAESRRLAHAPNALEQLAAAVADALRAAGGADRGSDALRITVDPDGWIRCELGGVPTEQSQRFTAALDELLAPLTEPRYLIGRKILTPPTGRVARGLFAARAVIGVPLPGAVAWHGVPQWFARRKDRLECLLQSWRQHIGPPRHLRADSPEGQAILELFRGDNPLALTTQLRTTWR
;
A
#
# COMPACT_ATOMS: atom_id res chain seq x y z
N MET A 1 -32.42 8.14 -23.17
CA MET A 1 -32.11 8.70 -24.49
C MET A 1 -31.12 7.80 -25.22
N THR A 2 -31.50 7.27 -26.37
CA THR A 2 -30.63 6.51 -27.29
C THR A 2 -30.64 7.21 -28.64
N GLY A 3 -29.79 6.80 -29.59
CA GLY A 3 -29.81 7.35 -30.95
C GLY A 3 -31.15 7.18 -31.68
N GLN A 4 -32.08 6.39 -31.15
CA GLN A 4 -33.38 6.10 -31.76
C GLN A 4 -34.58 6.42 -30.83
N THR A 5 -34.34 6.58 -29.53
CA THR A 5 -35.41 6.67 -28.53
C THR A 5 -35.17 7.81 -27.56
N PHE A 6 -36.09 8.77 -27.54
CA PHE A 6 -36.26 9.73 -26.45
C PHE A 6 -37.47 9.33 -25.63
N ALA A 7 -37.31 9.27 -24.31
CA ALA A 7 -38.37 8.88 -23.39
C ALA A 7 -38.29 9.67 -22.09
N CYS A 8 -39.43 9.83 -21.43
CA CYS A 8 -39.58 10.50 -20.15
C CYS A 8 -40.48 9.69 -19.20
N PRO A 9 -40.41 9.89 -17.88
CA PRO A 9 -41.42 9.39 -16.96
C PRO A 9 -42.82 9.93 -17.28
N ALA A 10 -43.85 9.10 -17.12
CA ALA A 10 -45.25 9.52 -17.32
C ALA A 10 -45.64 10.73 -16.44
N ALA A 11 -45.01 10.87 -15.27
CA ALA A 11 -45.26 11.98 -14.34
C ALA A 11 -44.86 13.37 -14.88
N ILE A 12 -43.99 13.44 -15.91
CA ILE A 12 -43.55 14.72 -16.50
C ILE A 12 -43.99 14.88 -17.96
N GLU A 13 -44.90 14.02 -18.42
CA GLU A 13 -45.37 13.95 -19.80
C GLU A 13 -45.92 15.30 -20.29
N ASP A 14 -46.94 15.84 -19.61
CA ASP A 14 -47.59 17.08 -20.00
C ASP A 14 -46.65 18.28 -19.93
N ASP A 15 -45.81 18.35 -18.88
CA ASP A 15 -44.83 19.44 -18.73
C ASP A 15 -43.78 19.42 -19.84
N LEU A 16 -43.28 18.24 -20.20
CA LEU A 16 -42.30 18.08 -21.28
C LEU A 16 -42.91 18.40 -22.65
N ILE A 17 -44.16 18.00 -22.90
CA ILE A 17 -44.88 18.36 -24.14
C ILE A 17 -45.02 19.87 -24.24
N ALA A 18 -45.51 20.54 -23.19
CA ALA A 18 -45.64 21.98 -23.16
C ALA A 18 -44.29 22.70 -23.33
N PHE A 19 -43.25 22.18 -22.68
CA PHE A 19 -41.89 22.72 -22.79
C PHE A 19 -41.31 22.62 -24.20
N CYS A 20 -41.55 21.51 -24.89
CA CYS A 20 -41.15 21.30 -26.28
C CYS A 20 -41.94 22.22 -27.22
N ALA A 21 -43.25 22.33 -27.03
CA ALA A 21 -44.12 23.19 -27.82
C ALA A 21 -43.70 24.67 -27.73
N ALA A 22 -43.35 25.15 -26.53
CA ALA A 22 -42.83 26.51 -26.30
C ALA A 22 -41.51 26.79 -27.04
N ARG A 23 -40.79 25.75 -27.47
CA ARG A 23 -39.54 25.82 -28.26
C ARG A 23 -39.73 25.45 -29.73
N GLY A 24 -40.98 25.41 -30.19
CA GLY A 24 -41.32 25.08 -31.57
C GLY A 24 -41.21 23.59 -31.92
N ALA A 25 -41.06 22.71 -30.94
CA ALA A 25 -41.03 21.26 -31.15
C ALA A 25 -42.37 20.63 -30.79
N LEU A 26 -43.18 20.29 -31.80
CA LEU A 26 -44.43 19.56 -31.60
C LEU A 26 -44.14 18.07 -31.40
N VAL A 27 -44.47 17.58 -30.21
CA VAL A 27 -44.22 16.19 -29.82
C VAL A 27 -45.50 15.49 -29.37
N ARG A 28 -45.53 14.18 -29.56
CA ARG A 28 -46.53 13.23 -29.07
C ARG A 28 -45.82 12.18 -28.23
N THR A 29 -46.56 11.56 -27.33
CA THR A 29 -46.05 10.53 -26.43
C THR A 29 -46.79 9.22 -26.60
N GLU A 30 -46.05 8.12 -26.48
CA GLU A 30 -46.56 6.76 -26.59
C GLU A 30 -46.08 5.95 -25.39
N ALA A 31 -46.93 5.10 -24.82
CA ALA A 31 -46.52 4.24 -23.72
C ALA A 31 -45.46 3.23 -24.16
N LEU A 32 -44.36 3.12 -23.41
CA LEU A 32 -43.37 2.07 -23.64
C LEU A 32 -43.88 0.75 -23.06
N GLN A 33 -44.25 -0.21 -23.91
CA GLN A 33 -44.88 -1.47 -23.46
C GLN A 33 -44.06 -2.23 -22.40
N ALA A 34 -42.73 -2.27 -22.55
CA ALA A 34 -41.85 -2.94 -21.59
C ALA A 34 -41.79 -2.26 -20.21
N HIS A 35 -42.08 -0.96 -20.14
CA HIS A 35 -42.04 -0.17 -18.92
C HIS A 35 -43.17 0.88 -18.90
N PRO A 36 -44.36 0.53 -18.37
CA PRO A 36 -45.56 1.36 -18.45
C PRO A 36 -45.41 2.76 -17.82
N GLY A 37 -44.47 2.93 -16.88
CA GLY A 37 -44.15 4.22 -16.27
C GLY A 37 -43.35 5.18 -17.15
N LEU A 38 -42.95 4.76 -18.35
CA LEU A 38 -42.21 5.56 -19.32
C LEU A 38 -43.05 5.86 -20.57
N ARG A 39 -42.84 7.06 -21.11
CA ARG A 39 -43.44 7.56 -22.34
C ARG A 39 -42.34 7.82 -23.36
N ILE A 40 -42.44 7.19 -24.52
CA ILE A 40 -41.60 7.49 -25.67
C ILE A 40 -42.09 8.80 -26.27
N VAL A 41 -41.19 9.77 -26.42
CA VAL A 41 -41.47 11.06 -27.03
C VAL A 41 -41.15 10.97 -28.52
N ARG A 42 -42.14 11.23 -29.36
CA ARG A 42 -42.06 11.28 -30.82
C ARG A 42 -42.31 12.71 -31.26
N GLY A 43 -41.49 13.26 -32.13
CA GLY A 43 -41.74 14.59 -32.71
C GLY A 43 -42.14 14.51 -34.17
N ILE A 44 -42.74 15.59 -34.66
CA ILE A 44 -43.08 15.77 -36.07
C ILE A 44 -41.90 16.42 -36.80
N GLY A 45 -41.62 16.02 -38.05
CA GLY A 45 -40.54 16.60 -38.86
C GLY A 45 -39.14 16.13 -38.45
N ASN A 46 -38.16 17.04 -38.37
CA ASN A 46 -36.75 16.73 -38.10
C ASN A 46 -36.46 16.51 -36.59
N PHE A 47 -37.27 15.68 -35.93
CA PHE A 47 -37.11 15.33 -34.52
C PHE A 47 -36.14 14.17 -34.34
N GLY A 48 -34.87 14.44 -34.63
CA GLY A 48 -33.78 13.47 -34.49
C GLY A 48 -32.94 13.67 -33.22
N PRO A 49 -31.83 12.93 -33.11
CA PRO A 49 -30.95 12.96 -31.94
C PRO A 49 -30.46 14.33 -31.52
N ARG A 50 -30.10 15.19 -32.47
CA ARG A 50 -29.63 16.55 -32.19
C ARG A 50 -30.73 17.36 -31.50
N THR A 51 -31.93 17.34 -32.05
CA THR A 51 -33.09 18.10 -31.56
C THR A 51 -33.47 17.70 -30.14
N TRP A 52 -33.66 16.40 -29.88
CA TRP A 52 -34.06 15.97 -28.54
C TRP A 52 -32.94 16.12 -27.51
N VAL A 53 -31.66 16.06 -27.89
CA VAL A 53 -30.53 16.25 -26.95
C VAL A 53 -30.50 17.70 -26.50
N THR A 54 -30.68 18.64 -27.43
CA THR A 54 -30.81 20.07 -27.11
C THR A 54 -32.00 20.31 -26.17
N LEU A 55 -33.19 19.82 -26.51
CA LEU A 55 -34.40 19.99 -25.68
C LEU A 55 -34.26 19.38 -24.29
N ALA A 56 -33.73 18.16 -24.19
CA ALA A 56 -33.50 17.50 -22.91
C ALA A 56 -32.45 18.23 -22.06
N THR A 57 -31.41 18.77 -22.69
CA THR A 57 -30.37 19.57 -22.02
C THR A 57 -30.97 20.86 -21.47
N GLU A 58 -31.76 21.58 -22.27
CA GLU A 58 -32.45 22.79 -21.79
C GLU A 58 -33.44 22.47 -20.66
N TYR A 59 -34.22 21.40 -20.81
CA TYR A 59 -35.16 20.96 -19.77
C TYR A 59 -34.43 20.66 -18.45
N PHE A 60 -33.29 19.97 -18.53
CA PHE A 60 -32.42 19.72 -17.38
C PHE A 60 -31.83 21.01 -16.78
N MET A 61 -31.38 21.95 -17.61
CA MET A 61 -30.82 23.25 -17.17
C MET A 61 -31.83 24.11 -16.43
N THR A 62 -33.12 24.04 -16.78
CA THR A 62 -34.17 24.73 -16.01
C THR A 62 -34.45 24.11 -14.64
N GLY A 63 -33.84 22.95 -14.34
CA GLY A 63 -34.03 22.21 -13.10
C GLY A 63 -35.33 21.40 -13.01
N ARG A 64 -36.12 21.36 -14.09
CA ARG A 64 -37.33 20.54 -14.20
C ARG A 64 -37.03 19.04 -14.24
N ALA A 65 -35.84 18.67 -14.73
CA ALA A 65 -35.26 17.34 -14.55
C ALA A 65 -33.95 17.42 -13.75
N ARG A 66 -33.71 16.41 -12.91
CA ARG A 66 -32.47 16.23 -12.15
C ARG A 66 -31.60 15.06 -12.65
N VAL A 67 -32.17 14.21 -13.49
CA VAL A 67 -31.50 13.00 -13.99
C VAL A 67 -31.75 12.87 -15.49
N LEU A 68 -30.68 12.66 -16.24
CA LEU A 68 -30.73 12.27 -17.65
C LEU A 68 -30.05 10.93 -17.80
N VAL A 69 -30.74 9.98 -18.44
CA VAL A 69 -30.19 8.66 -18.74
C VAL A 69 -29.98 8.57 -20.24
N GLY A 70 -28.78 8.22 -20.68
CA GLY A 70 -28.50 8.04 -22.09
C GLY A 70 -27.29 7.19 -22.39
N THR A 71 -27.11 6.87 -23.67
CA THR A 71 -26.02 6.02 -24.14
C THR A 71 -24.72 6.81 -24.28
N ARG A 72 -23.58 6.10 -24.28
CA ARG A 72 -22.25 6.70 -24.51
C ARG A 72 -22.21 7.51 -25.82
N ALA A 73 -22.85 7.03 -26.88
CA ALA A 73 -22.88 7.72 -28.17
C ALA A 73 -23.60 9.09 -28.14
N LEU A 74 -24.51 9.31 -27.17
CA LEU A 74 -25.24 10.57 -27.05
C LEU A 74 -24.75 11.46 -25.93
N LEU A 75 -24.49 10.89 -24.75
CA LEU A 75 -24.10 11.65 -23.56
C LEU A 75 -22.61 11.52 -23.24
N GLY A 76 -21.93 10.50 -23.78
CA GLY A 76 -20.47 10.37 -23.67
C GLY A 76 -19.73 11.19 -24.73
N GLU A 77 -20.27 11.28 -25.94
CA GLU A 77 -19.65 11.96 -27.09
C GLU A 77 -20.40 13.26 -27.42
N GLY A 78 -19.69 14.39 -27.47
CA GLY A 78 -20.23 15.66 -27.99
C GLY A 78 -21.30 16.38 -27.14
N TRP A 79 -21.82 15.78 -26.06
CA TRP A 79 -22.78 16.45 -25.17
C TRP A 79 -22.13 17.61 -24.40
N ASP A 80 -22.83 18.75 -24.32
CA ASP A 80 -22.38 19.93 -23.59
C ASP A 80 -23.43 20.45 -22.62
N CYS A 81 -23.07 20.38 -21.33
CA CYS A 81 -23.99 20.57 -20.22
C CYS A 81 -23.16 20.94 -18.98
N ALA A 82 -22.75 22.22 -18.88
CA ALA A 82 -21.82 22.69 -17.84
C ALA A 82 -22.35 22.50 -16.42
N ALA A 83 -23.66 22.47 -16.19
CA ALA A 83 -24.25 22.24 -14.86
C ALA A 83 -24.21 20.77 -14.38
N VAL A 84 -23.80 19.81 -15.21
CA VAL A 84 -23.74 18.39 -14.79
C VAL A 84 -22.70 18.23 -13.69
N ASN A 85 -23.14 17.79 -12.52
CA ASN A 85 -22.28 17.63 -11.35
C ASN A 85 -22.19 16.18 -10.85
N VAL A 86 -22.97 15.25 -11.41
CA VAL A 86 -22.91 13.82 -11.09
C VAL A 86 -22.94 13.01 -12.38
N THR A 87 -22.03 12.06 -12.53
CA THR A 87 -22.05 11.08 -13.62
C THR A 87 -22.05 9.68 -13.03
N VAL A 88 -22.98 8.84 -13.47
CA VAL A 88 -23.02 7.41 -13.10
C VAL A 88 -22.69 6.59 -14.34
N ASP A 89 -21.49 6.00 -14.35
CA ASP A 89 -21.00 5.19 -15.45
C ASP A 89 -21.38 3.71 -15.25
N LEU A 90 -22.36 3.27 -16.04
CA LEU A 90 -22.82 1.88 -16.14
C LEU A 90 -22.26 1.15 -17.37
N THR A 91 -21.26 1.71 -18.05
CA THR A 91 -20.69 1.16 -19.28
C THR A 91 -19.54 0.18 -18.99
N SER A 92 -19.21 -0.68 -19.96
CA SER A 92 -18.04 -1.56 -19.88
C SER A 92 -16.74 -0.92 -20.39
N ALA A 93 -16.78 0.35 -20.80
CA ALA A 93 -15.63 1.03 -21.40
C ALA A 93 -14.51 1.23 -20.38
N THR A 94 -13.28 0.84 -20.73
CA THR A 94 -12.12 0.92 -19.84
C THR A 94 -10.92 1.63 -20.47
N THR A 95 -11.03 2.09 -21.71
CA THR A 95 -9.94 2.82 -22.36
C THR A 95 -9.79 4.21 -21.73
N PRO A 96 -8.56 4.68 -21.44
CA PRO A 96 -8.35 5.99 -20.80
C PRO A 96 -9.06 7.14 -21.52
N GLY A 97 -9.01 7.15 -22.86
CA GLY A 97 -9.70 8.15 -23.67
C GLY A 97 -11.22 8.16 -23.46
N ALA A 98 -11.87 7.00 -23.39
CA ALA A 98 -13.32 6.92 -23.16
C ALA A 98 -13.70 7.37 -21.74
N ILE A 99 -12.92 6.96 -20.74
CA ILE A 99 -13.15 7.34 -19.34
C ILE A 99 -13.00 8.85 -19.16
N THR A 100 -11.92 9.44 -19.68
CA THR A 100 -11.67 10.88 -19.63
C THR A 100 -12.76 11.65 -20.37
N GLN A 101 -13.21 11.16 -21.52
CA GLN A 101 -14.29 11.79 -22.27
C GLN A 101 -15.61 11.79 -21.49
N MET A 102 -15.97 10.66 -20.85
CA MET A 102 -17.20 10.54 -20.08
C MET A 102 -17.17 11.37 -18.80
N ARG A 103 -16.12 11.23 -17.98
CA ARG A 103 -15.96 11.97 -16.71
C ARG A 103 -15.72 13.46 -16.93
N GLY A 104 -15.01 13.81 -18.01
CA GLY A 104 -14.71 15.19 -18.38
C GLY A 104 -15.94 16.07 -18.60
N ARG A 105 -17.11 15.47 -18.89
CA ARG A 105 -18.38 16.22 -19.01
C ARG A 105 -18.78 16.86 -17.69
N ALA A 106 -18.77 16.10 -16.61
CA ALA A 106 -19.12 16.63 -15.30
C ALA A 106 -18.04 17.56 -14.74
N LEU A 107 -16.76 17.38 -15.13
CA LEU A 107 -15.64 18.21 -14.68
C LEU A 107 -15.59 19.61 -15.31
N ARG A 108 -16.41 19.91 -16.32
CA ARG A 108 -16.47 21.25 -16.91
C ARG A 108 -16.83 22.28 -15.84
N ARG A 109 -16.14 23.42 -15.85
CA ARG A 109 -16.47 24.55 -14.98
C ARG A 109 -17.82 25.10 -15.40
N ASP A 110 -18.69 25.30 -14.42
CA ASP A 110 -19.96 25.98 -14.62
C ASP A 110 -19.78 27.48 -14.34
N PRO A 111 -20.00 28.36 -15.33
CA PRO A 111 -19.94 29.81 -15.08
C PRO A 111 -20.95 30.29 -14.03
N ALA A 112 -22.05 29.56 -13.81
CA ALA A 112 -23.06 29.88 -12.82
C ALA A 112 -22.76 29.33 -11.42
N ASP A 113 -21.81 28.40 -11.28
CA ASP A 113 -21.43 27.77 -10.01
C ASP A 113 -19.91 27.56 -9.94
N ALA A 114 -19.22 28.55 -9.34
CA ALA A 114 -17.78 28.52 -9.14
C ALA A 114 -17.32 27.45 -8.12
N ASP A 115 -18.25 26.96 -7.27
CA ASP A 115 -17.97 25.96 -6.24
C ASP A 115 -18.33 24.54 -6.67
N LYS A 116 -18.75 24.38 -7.93
CA LYS A 116 -19.12 23.10 -8.50
C LYS A 116 -17.99 22.07 -8.37
N VAL A 117 -18.31 20.98 -7.69
CA VAL A 117 -17.56 19.71 -7.73
C VAL A 117 -18.34 18.65 -8.49
N ALA A 118 -17.62 17.70 -9.09
CA ALA A 118 -18.19 16.61 -9.87
C ALA A 118 -17.99 15.25 -9.19
N ASP A 119 -19.08 14.52 -8.98
CA ASP A 119 -19.05 13.15 -8.46
C ASP A 119 -19.17 12.15 -9.61
N ASN A 120 -18.09 11.40 -9.83
CA ASN A 120 -18.03 10.40 -10.89
C ASN A 120 -18.13 8.98 -10.30
N TRP A 121 -19.29 8.36 -10.47
CA TRP A 121 -19.60 7.03 -10.00
C TRP A 121 -19.30 5.98 -11.07
N SER A 122 -18.72 4.87 -10.66
CA SER A 122 -18.55 3.68 -11.49
C SER A 122 -19.17 2.51 -10.74
N VAL A 123 -20.13 1.84 -11.37
CA VAL A 123 -20.83 0.70 -10.79
C VAL A 123 -20.20 -0.59 -11.29
N CYS A 124 -20.00 -1.55 -10.40
CA CYS A 124 -19.54 -2.89 -10.74
C CYS A 124 -20.41 -3.92 -10.04
N CYS A 125 -20.61 -5.06 -10.70
CA CYS A 125 -21.23 -6.23 -10.11
C CYS A 125 -20.15 -7.30 -9.85
N ILE A 126 -20.27 -7.99 -8.72
CA ILE A 126 -19.42 -9.14 -8.36
C ILE A 126 -20.33 -10.35 -8.21
N SER A 127 -19.91 -11.49 -8.76
CA SER A 127 -20.62 -12.77 -8.63
C SER A 127 -19.65 -13.88 -8.20
N PRO A 128 -19.50 -14.14 -6.89
CA PRO A 128 -18.47 -15.06 -6.37
C PRO A 128 -18.54 -16.48 -6.95
N ASP A 129 -19.75 -16.97 -7.23
CA ASP A 129 -20.00 -18.35 -7.68
C ASP A 129 -19.88 -18.51 -9.22
N HIS A 130 -19.66 -17.42 -9.96
CA HIS A 130 -19.62 -17.44 -11.42
C HIS A 130 -18.17 -17.45 -11.93
N PRO A 131 -17.82 -18.28 -12.94
CA PRO A 131 -16.54 -18.19 -13.61
C PRO A 131 -16.30 -16.79 -14.21
N ARG A 132 -15.22 -16.11 -13.83
CA ARG A 132 -14.97 -14.69 -14.17
C ARG A 132 -16.01 -13.73 -13.59
N GLY A 133 -16.61 -14.05 -12.45
CA GLY A 133 -17.53 -13.17 -11.72
C GLY A 133 -16.86 -11.93 -11.11
N ASP A 134 -15.54 -11.81 -11.23
CA ASP A 134 -14.73 -10.64 -10.93
C ASP A 134 -14.46 -9.74 -12.15
N ALA A 135 -14.95 -10.10 -13.35
CA ALA A 135 -14.61 -9.39 -14.59
C ALA A 135 -15.01 -7.89 -14.55
N ASP A 136 -16.17 -7.57 -13.97
CA ASP A 136 -16.62 -6.18 -13.83
C ASP A 136 -15.82 -5.42 -12.75
N TYR A 137 -15.38 -6.11 -11.71
CA TYR A 137 -14.45 -5.55 -10.73
C TYR A 137 -13.10 -5.20 -11.37
N LEU A 138 -12.53 -6.09 -12.17
CA LEU A 138 -11.29 -5.82 -12.90
C LEU A 138 -11.44 -4.65 -13.89
N ARG A 139 -12.65 -4.43 -14.44
CA ARG A 139 -12.94 -3.22 -15.23
C ARG A 139 -12.96 -1.98 -14.35
N LEU A 140 -13.59 -2.02 -13.17
CA LEU A 140 -13.56 -0.92 -12.20
C LEU A 140 -12.11 -0.53 -11.87
N VAL A 141 -11.24 -1.51 -11.58
CA VAL A 141 -9.81 -1.25 -11.31
C VAL A 141 -9.18 -0.48 -12.47
N ARG A 142 -9.33 -0.95 -13.71
CA ARG A 142 -8.80 -0.25 -14.90
C ARG A 142 -9.39 1.16 -15.07
N LYS A 143 -10.67 1.37 -14.76
CA LYS A 143 -11.30 2.69 -14.86
C LYS A 143 -10.70 3.74 -13.93
N HIS A 144 -10.19 3.32 -12.78
CA HIS A 144 -9.66 4.23 -11.76
C HIS A 144 -8.13 4.32 -11.78
N ASP A 145 -7.42 3.45 -12.50
CA ASP A 145 -5.96 3.39 -12.53
C ASP A 145 -5.30 4.65 -13.09
N ALA A 146 -5.83 5.18 -14.20
CA ALA A 146 -5.31 6.37 -14.88
C ALA A 146 -6.03 7.68 -14.48
N TYR A 147 -6.77 7.68 -13.38
CA TYR A 147 -7.59 8.82 -12.97
C TYR A 147 -7.31 9.21 -11.52
N PHE A 148 -6.88 10.45 -11.32
CA PHE A 148 -6.64 11.03 -10.01
C PHE A 148 -7.95 11.47 -9.37
N ALA A 149 -8.11 11.14 -8.10
CA ALA A 149 -9.18 11.67 -7.27
C ALA A 149 -8.66 12.03 -5.89
N ALA A 150 -9.28 13.06 -5.29
CA ALA A 150 -9.04 13.40 -3.91
C ALA A 150 -9.64 12.34 -2.98
N SER A 151 -8.82 11.82 -2.07
CA SER A 151 -9.23 10.91 -1.01
C SER A 151 -9.63 11.67 0.26
N PRO A 152 -10.42 11.06 1.16
CA PRO A 152 -10.76 11.66 2.45
C PRO A 152 -9.54 12.01 3.32
N GLN A 153 -8.39 11.40 3.04
CA GLN A 153 -7.12 11.65 3.71
C GLN A 153 -6.41 12.92 3.17
N GLY A 154 -7.03 13.67 2.26
CA GLY A 154 -6.45 14.88 1.67
C GLY A 154 -5.34 14.61 0.66
N LEU A 155 -5.30 13.38 0.12
CA LEU A 155 -4.31 12.95 -0.87
C LEU A 155 -4.99 12.90 -2.23
N ILE A 156 -4.28 13.28 -3.29
CA ILE A 156 -4.75 13.07 -4.65
C ILE A 156 -4.08 11.79 -5.13
N GLU A 157 -4.86 10.73 -5.35
CA GLU A 157 -4.33 9.40 -5.69
C GLU A 157 -5.09 8.76 -6.85
N SER A 158 -4.39 7.93 -7.62
CA SER A 158 -4.96 7.08 -8.66
C SER A 158 -5.15 5.65 -8.17
N GLY A 159 -5.99 4.90 -8.88
CA GLY A 159 -6.36 3.52 -8.56
C GLY A 159 -7.67 3.43 -7.78
N VAL A 160 -8.27 2.23 -7.75
CA VAL A 160 -9.62 1.96 -7.19
C VAL A 160 -9.80 2.32 -5.72
N THR A 161 -8.70 2.59 -5.04
CA THR A 161 -8.61 2.72 -3.60
C THR A 161 -9.00 4.11 -3.07
N HIS A 162 -8.99 5.15 -3.91
CA HIS A 162 -9.59 6.43 -3.55
C HIS A 162 -11.12 6.33 -3.37
N CYS A 163 -11.75 5.32 -4.00
CA CYS A 163 -13.17 5.03 -3.82
C CYS A 163 -13.44 4.43 -2.44
N ASP A 164 -12.64 3.44 -2.04
CA ASP A 164 -12.69 2.87 -0.69
C ASP A 164 -11.34 2.18 -0.37
N PRO A 165 -10.74 2.41 0.81
CA PRO A 165 -9.45 1.83 1.19
C PRO A 165 -9.40 0.30 1.23
N ARG A 166 -10.55 -0.38 1.33
CA ARG A 166 -10.64 -1.85 1.32
C ARG A 166 -10.57 -2.43 -0.09
N LEU A 167 -10.74 -1.61 -1.13
CA LEU A 167 -10.60 -2.05 -2.51
C LEU A 167 -9.15 -2.33 -2.85
N SER A 168 -8.93 -3.23 -3.80
CA SER A 168 -7.61 -3.76 -4.17
C SER A 168 -7.52 -4.00 -5.67
N PRO A 169 -6.40 -3.68 -6.35
CA PRO A 169 -6.28 -3.97 -7.77
C PRO A 169 -6.29 -5.47 -8.09
N TYR A 170 -5.98 -6.32 -7.10
CA TYR A 170 -5.80 -7.76 -7.29
C TYR A 170 -7.09 -8.59 -7.22
N GLY A 171 -8.18 -8.05 -6.67
CA GLY A 171 -9.42 -8.79 -6.54
C GLY A 171 -10.49 -8.07 -5.72
N PRO A 172 -11.75 -8.52 -5.82
CA PRO A 172 -12.87 -7.90 -5.12
C PRO A 172 -12.73 -8.03 -3.60
N PRO A 173 -13.31 -7.08 -2.83
CA PRO A 173 -13.34 -7.18 -1.37
C PRO A 173 -14.26 -8.36 -0.94
N PRO A 174 -13.99 -9.00 0.20
CA PRO A 174 -14.88 -10.02 0.76
C PRO A 174 -16.21 -9.45 1.30
N ASP A 175 -16.24 -8.15 1.62
CA ASP A 175 -17.42 -7.41 2.12
C ASP A 175 -17.75 -6.28 1.15
N ASP A 176 -18.51 -6.59 0.10
CA ASP A 176 -18.97 -5.65 -0.93
C ASP A 176 -20.15 -4.79 -0.46
N ALA A 177 -21.04 -5.34 0.36
CA ALA A 177 -22.15 -4.61 0.98
C ALA A 177 -21.66 -3.44 1.85
N GLY A 178 -20.63 -3.68 2.69
CA GLY A 178 -20.03 -2.63 3.51
C GLY A 178 -19.36 -1.54 2.68
N VAL A 179 -18.71 -1.88 1.57
CA VAL A 179 -18.15 -0.89 0.62
C VAL A 179 -19.27 -0.05 0.01
N THR A 180 -20.34 -0.68 -0.44
CA THR A 180 -21.51 0.00 -1.04
C THR A 180 -22.15 0.96 -0.03
N ALA A 181 -22.36 0.52 1.21
CA ALA A 181 -22.93 1.35 2.27
C ALA A 181 -22.07 2.59 2.56
N ARG A 182 -20.74 2.44 2.65
CA ARG A 182 -19.83 3.59 2.83
C ARG A 182 -19.82 4.52 1.63
N ALA A 183 -19.84 3.99 0.40
CA ALA A 183 -19.93 4.80 -0.80
C ALA A 183 -21.21 5.67 -0.78
N LEU A 184 -22.36 5.08 -0.44
CA LEU A 184 -23.63 5.82 -0.31
C LEU A 184 -23.59 6.87 0.80
N GLN A 185 -22.95 6.58 1.94
CA GLN A 185 -22.73 7.58 3.00
C GLN A 185 -21.90 8.77 2.52
N ARG A 186 -20.86 8.52 1.69
CA ARG A 186 -19.98 9.56 1.15
C ARG A 186 -20.71 10.56 0.23
N VAL A 187 -21.88 10.22 -0.31
CA VAL A 187 -22.72 11.17 -1.10
C VAL A 187 -23.01 12.44 -0.30
N ALA A 188 -23.21 12.31 1.02
CA ALA A 188 -23.49 13.46 1.89
C ALA A 188 -22.26 14.35 2.14
N GLU A 189 -21.06 13.89 1.80
CA GLU A 189 -19.80 14.60 2.04
C GLU A 189 -19.33 15.44 0.83
N ARG A 190 -20.18 15.66 -0.18
CA ARG A 190 -19.82 16.38 -1.41
C ARG A 190 -19.16 17.74 -1.16
N GLY A 191 -19.59 18.48 -0.14
CA GLY A 191 -18.97 19.75 0.25
C GLY A 191 -17.51 19.62 0.72
N ARG A 192 -17.15 18.47 1.30
CA ARG A 192 -15.77 18.18 1.76
C ARG A 192 -14.84 17.85 0.59
N ALA A 193 -15.37 17.31 -0.51
CA ALA A 193 -14.57 16.97 -1.68
C ALA A 193 -13.81 18.19 -2.23
N ARG A 194 -14.46 19.36 -2.25
CA ARG A 194 -13.83 20.62 -2.65
C ARG A 194 -12.62 20.98 -1.77
N ALA A 195 -12.74 20.77 -0.47
CA ALA A 195 -11.66 21.01 0.49
C ALA A 195 -10.50 20.03 0.31
N TRP A 196 -10.78 18.75 0.02
CA TRP A 196 -9.73 17.76 -0.26
C TRP A 196 -8.95 18.08 -1.54
N TRP A 197 -9.62 18.65 -2.53
CA TRP A 197 -8.99 19.16 -3.76
C TRP A 197 -8.23 20.47 -3.59
N ARG A 198 -8.20 21.09 -2.39
CA ARG A 198 -7.42 22.30 -2.04
C ARG A 198 -7.35 23.33 -3.18
N ILE A 199 -8.50 23.57 -3.83
CA ILE A 199 -8.57 24.34 -5.08
C ILE A 199 -8.10 25.77 -4.82
N GLY A 200 -7.06 26.19 -5.54
CA GLY A 200 -6.44 27.52 -5.39
C GLY A 200 -5.12 27.51 -4.61
N GLU A 201 -4.76 26.39 -3.97
CA GLU A 201 -3.46 26.20 -3.34
C GLU A 201 -2.41 25.71 -4.36
N PRO A 202 -1.11 25.98 -4.13
CA PRO A 202 -0.05 25.51 -5.02
C PRO A 202 0.13 23.98 -4.93
N TYR A 203 0.25 23.35 -6.09
CA TYR A 203 0.59 21.94 -6.28
C TYR A 203 2.01 21.80 -6.85
N GLN A 204 2.71 20.72 -6.50
CA GLN A 204 4.03 20.45 -7.10
C GLN A 204 3.90 19.96 -8.55
N GLY A 205 2.79 19.34 -8.90
CA GLY A 205 2.51 18.82 -10.23
C GLY A 205 3.27 17.51 -10.53
N THR A 206 3.75 16.80 -9.52
CA THR A 206 4.60 15.60 -9.70
C THR A 206 3.91 14.33 -9.25
N ASP A 207 3.93 13.32 -10.11
CA ASP A 207 3.47 11.97 -9.81
C ASP A 207 4.52 11.23 -8.97
N VAL A 208 4.11 10.76 -7.79
CA VAL A 208 4.92 9.97 -6.87
C VAL A 208 4.29 8.59 -6.73
N ALA A 209 5.02 7.54 -7.10
CA ALA A 209 4.57 6.18 -6.89
C ALA A 209 4.67 5.82 -5.39
N THR A 210 3.62 5.21 -4.88
CA THR A 210 3.43 4.92 -3.47
C THR A 210 3.02 3.46 -3.30
N ILE A 211 3.60 2.76 -2.33
CA ILE A 211 3.18 1.40 -1.96
C ILE A 211 2.46 1.44 -0.62
N ARG A 212 1.30 0.80 -0.54
CA ARG A 212 0.60 0.54 0.73
C ARG A 212 0.82 -0.89 1.16
N ILE A 213 1.12 -1.06 2.43
CA ILE A 213 1.57 -2.30 3.02
C ILE A 213 0.74 -2.54 4.28
N ARG A 214 0.15 -3.73 4.40
CA ARG A 214 -0.50 -4.17 5.64
C ARG A 214 0.10 -5.49 6.06
N SER A 215 0.62 -5.53 7.28
CA SER A 215 1.23 -6.72 7.88
C SER A 215 0.26 -7.36 8.86
N GLN A 216 -0.05 -8.65 8.67
CA GLN A 216 -0.83 -9.39 9.66
C GLN A 216 0.01 -9.89 10.84
N ARG A 217 1.34 -9.92 10.69
CA ARG A 217 2.29 -10.28 11.74
C ARG A 217 3.26 -9.13 11.98
N SER A 218 3.80 -9.01 13.19
CA SER A 218 4.85 -8.03 13.42
C SER A 218 6.10 -8.39 12.58
N PRO A 219 6.60 -7.49 11.72
CA PRO A 219 7.82 -7.74 10.95
C PRO A 219 9.08 -7.79 11.83
N GLY A 220 8.93 -7.51 13.14
CA GLY A 220 10.02 -7.46 14.12
C GLY A 220 10.80 -6.15 14.04
N ILE A 221 11.89 -6.10 14.79
CA ILE A 221 12.84 -4.98 14.74
C ILE A 221 13.99 -5.29 13.78
N ALA A 222 14.60 -4.23 13.25
CA ALA A 222 15.89 -4.32 12.57
C ALA A 222 17.02 -3.92 13.53
N ALA A 223 18.13 -4.66 13.50
CA ALA A 223 19.21 -4.48 14.47
C ALA A 223 20.59 -4.64 13.79
N PRO A 224 21.01 -3.66 12.98
CA PRO A 224 22.21 -3.77 12.13
C PRO A 224 23.53 -3.92 12.91
N GLY A 225 23.57 -3.49 14.18
CA GLY A 225 24.72 -3.65 15.08
C GLY A 225 24.84 -5.02 15.76
N ILE A 226 23.88 -5.94 15.58
CA ILE A 226 23.99 -7.27 16.19
C ILE A 226 25.01 -8.11 15.41
N PRO A 227 25.97 -8.76 16.09
CA PRO A 227 26.97 -9.60 15.43
C PRO A 227 26.32 -10.75 14.64
N ALA A 228 26.89 -11.06 13.48
CA ALA A 228 26.38 -12.09 12.58
C ALA A 228 26.16 -13.44 13.28
N SER A 229 27.02 -13.81 14.23
CA SER A 229 26.90 -15.06 14.99
C SER A 229 25.62 -15.16 15.82
N ALA A 230 25.08 -14.05 16.33
CA ALA A 230 23.81 -14.01 17.04
C ALA A 230 22.60 -14.16 16.09
N LEU A 231 22.78 -13.84 14.81
CA LEU A 231 21.75 -13.93 13.80
C LEU A 231 21.73 -15.30 13.10
N VAL A 232 22.67 -16.21 13.39
CA VAL A 232 22.66 -17.62 12.92
C VAL A 232 21.53 -18.42 13.60
N PRO A 233 20.71 -19.25 12.92
CA PRO A 233 19.80 -20.16 13.60
C PRO A 233 20.59 -21.19 14.38
N SER A 234 20.10 -21.55 15.55
CA SER A 234 20.60 -22.68 16.32
C SER A 234 20.22 -23.96 15.59
N LEU A 235 21.18 -24.59 14.89
CA LEU A 235 21.05 -25.97 14.43
C LEU A 235 21.04 -26.89 15.65
N PRO A 236 19.97 -27.68 15.89
CA PRO A 236 19.97 -28.70 16.93
C PRO A 236 21.11 -29.70 16.70
N GLY A 237 21.86 -30.06 17.74
CA GLY A 237 22.88 -31.12 17.69
C GLY A 237 24.33 -30.71 17.39
N ARG A 238 24.62 -29.50 16.87
CA ARG A 238 26.01 -29.06 16.60
C ARG A 238 26.58 -28.22 17.75
N ARG A 239 27.16 -28.89 18.76
CA ARG A 239 27.92 -28.25 19.85
C ARG A 239 29.28 -27.81 19.31
N SER A 240 29.46 -26.51 19.08
CA SER A 240 30.78 -25.94 18.76
C SER A 240 31.49 -25.57 20.08
N PRO A 241 32.78 -25.91 20.25
CA PRO A 241 33.53 -25.59 21.48
C PRO A 241 33.61 -24.08 21.72
N LEU A 242 33.69 -23.27 20.65
CA LEU A 242 33.63 -21.81 20.72
C LEU A 242 32.26 -21.29 21.20
N ARG A 243 31.15 -21.99 20.86
CA ARG A 243 29.81 -21.64 21.35
C ARG A 243 29.64 -21.98 22.84
N ALA A 244 30.18 -23.11 23.28
CA ALA A 244 30.21 -23.49 24.68
C ALA A 244 31.06 -22.51 25.51
N ALA A 245 32.24 -22.11 25.00
CA ALA A 245 33.10 -21.13 25.65
C ALA A 245 32.44 -19.75 25.78
N ARG A 246 31.77 -19.25 24.73
CA ARG A 246 31.04 -17.95 24.79
C ARG A 246 29.82 -18.00 25.72
N ALA A 247 29.10 -19.12 25.75
CA ALA A 247 27.98 -19.32 26.66
C ALA A 247 28.45 -19.49 28.13
N ALA A 248 29.58 -20.17 28.35
CA ALA A 248 30.20 -20.33 29.67
C ALA A 248 30.73 -18.99 30.20
N ALA A 249 31.35 -18.16 29.35
CA ALA A 249 31.77 -16.80 29.72
C ALA A 249 30.56 -15.95 30.20
N ALA A 250 29.41 -16.07 29.54
CA ALA A 250 28.18 -15.40 29.98
C ALA A 250 27.62 -15.97 31.29
N GLY A 251 27.70 -17.28 31.51
CA GLY A 251 27.31 -17.92 32.78
C GLY A 251 28.17 -17.46 33.96
N VAL A 252 29.49 -17.33 33.76
CA VAL A 252 30.43 -16.85 34.78
C VAL A 252 30.23 -15.35 35.07
N SER A 253 29.99 -14.53 34.04
CA SER A 253 29.69 -13.10 34.20
C SER A 253 28.33 -12.82 34.87
N LEU A 254 27.28 -13.62 34.61
CA LEU A 254 25.97 -13.44 35.25
C LEU A 254 25.91 -14.01 36.68
N ALA A 255 26.63 -15.11 36.96
CA ALA A 255 26.71 -15.68 38.31
C ALA A 255 27.59 -14.83 39.25
N GLY A 256 28.61 -14.14 38.72
CA GLY A 256 29.45 -13.21 39.49
C GLY A 256 28.70 -12.02 40.09
N ALA A 257 27.55 -11.62 39.52
CA ALA A 257 26.71 -10.55 40.06
C ALA A 257 25.84 -11.01 41.26
N ALA A 258 25.62 -12.31 41.43
CA ALA A 258 24.87 -12.87 42.57
C ALA A 258 25.78 -13.44 43.68
N GLY A 259 27.07 -13.64 43.41
CA GLY A 259 28.01 -14.37 44.27
C GLY A 259 29.22 -13.57 44.78
N GLY A 260 29.15 -12.24 44.82
CA GLY A 260 30.27 -11.37 45.23
C GLY A 260 30.54 -11.29 46.75
N ALA A 261 30.02 -12.19 47.58
CA ALA A 261 30.14 -12.09 49.04
C ALA A 261 30.42 -13.40 49.80
N ALA A 262 31.01 -14.42 49.15
CA ALA A 262 31.36 -15.66 49.88
C ALA A 262 32.63 -16.35 49.36
N PHE A 263 33.78 -15.67 49.48
CA PHE A 263 35.07 -16.36 49.65
C PHE A 263 35.99 -15.47 50.48
N ALA A 264 35.78 -15.48 51.80
CA ALA A 264 36.72 -14.91 52.76
C ALA A 264 36.99 -15.94 53.87
N GLY A 265 38.27 -16.30 54.01
CA GLY A 265 38.85 -17.12 55.09
C GLY A 265 38.71 -18.62 54.84
N THR A 266 39.73 -19.47 54.85
CA THR A 266 41.07 -19.47 55.50
C THR A 266 41.91 -20.47 54.69
N SER A 267 43.21 -20.36 54.39
CA SER A 267 44.39 -19.84 55.09
C SER A 267 45.57 -19.87 54.09
N LEU A 268 46.50 -18.90 54.19
CA LEU A 268 47.91 -18.93 53.75
C LEU A 268 48.28 -19.85 52.55
N GLY A 269 48.39 -19.27 51.35
CA GLY A 269 48.71 -19.98 50.10
C GLY A 269 48.45 -19.07 48.88
N PRO A 270 48.38 -19.55 47.63
CA PRO A 270 48.43 -18.78 46.37
C PRO A 270 47.31 -17.71 46.23
N LEU A 271 47.50 -16.54 46.87
CA LEU A 271 46.49 -15.48 47.03
C LEU A 271 46.67 -14.28 46.09
N ALA A 272 47.71 -14.25 45.27
CA ALA A 272 47.88 -13.23 44.22
C ALA A 272 47.07 -13.55 42.94
N GLY A 273 46.77 -14.84 42.69
CA GLY A 273 46.01 -15.29 41.51
C GLY A 273 44.49 -15.25 41.68
N ALA A 274 43.97 -15.45 42.90
CA ALA A 274 42.54 -15.53 43.15
C ALA A 274 41.85 -14.15 43.25
N THR A 275 42.55 -13.14 43.79
CA THR A 275 42.05 -11.76 43.88
C THR A 275 42.01 -11.07 42.52
N THR A 276 43.02 -11.32 41.68
CA THR A 276 43.06 -10.85 40.28
C THR A 276 42.02 -11.55 39.41
N ALA A 277 41.85 -12.87 39.52
CA ALA A 277 40.81 -13.60 38.79
C ALA A 277 39.39 -13.17 39.18
N GLY A 278 39.11 -12.99 40.48
CA GLY A 278 37.81 -12.53 40.97
C GLY A 278 37.49 -11.09 40.55
N ALA A 279 38.46 -10.18 40.61
CA ALA A 279 38.30 -8.80 40.15
C ALA A 279 38.07 -8.71 38.63
N VAL A 280 38.77 -9.54 37.84
CA VAL A 280 38.57 -9.62 36.37
C VAL A 280 37.19 -10.17 36.04
N ILE A 281 36.70 -11.19 36.76
CA ILE A 281 35.35 -11.74 36.58
C ILE A 281 34.27 -10.71 36.96
N ALA A 282 34.42 -10.03 38.09
CA ALA A 282 33.46 -8.99 38.53
C ALA A 282 33.45 -7.77 37.60
N THR A 283 34.61 -7.34 37.11
CA THR A 283 34.73 -6.22 36.16
C THR A 283 34.12 -6.59 34.80
N SER A 284 34.41 -7.80 34.29
CA SER A 284 33.84 -8.28 33.03
C SER A 284 32.33 -8.54 33.14
N ALA A 285 31.84 -8.99 34.30
CA ALA A 285 30.41 -9.05 34.63
C ALA A 285 29.75 -7.67 34.60
N GLY A 286 30.35 -6.68 35.27
CA GLY A 286 29.87 -5.30 35.28
C GLY A 286 29.82 -4.70 33.87
N VAL A 287 30.87 -4.89 33.07
CA VAL A 287 30.93 -4.45 31.67
C VAL A 287 29.85 -5.13 30.83
N LEU A 288 29.62 -6.44 30.99
CA LEU A 288 28.57 -7.16 30.28
C LEU A 288 27.17 -6.67 30.69
N VAL A 289 26.93 -6.39 31.97
CA VAL A 289 25.64 -5.85 32.45
C VAL A 289 25.40 -4.45 31.89
N VAL A 290 26.42 -3.58 31.88
CA VAL A 290 26.33 -2.25 31.28
C VAL A 290 26.10 -2.34 29.78
N ALA A 291 26.85 -3.20 29.07
CA ALA A 291 26.71 -3.40 27.63
C ALA A 291 25.35 -4.02 27.27
N ALA A 292 24.87 -5.01 28.02
CA ALA A 292 23.55 -5.60 27.85
C ALA A 292 22.44 -4.61 28.21
N GLY A 293 22.64 -3.73 29.20
CA GLY A 293 21.73 -2.64 29.52
C GLY A 293 21.63 -1.62 28.39
N ALA A 294 22.77 -1.21 27.83
CA ALA A 294 22.83 -0.33 26.66
C ALA A 294 22.18 -0.98 25.43
N GLU A 295 22.48 -2.24 25.14
CA GLU A 295 21.88 -2.98 24.02
C GLU A 295 20.39 -3.22 24.23
N SER A 296 19.94 -3.49 25.46
CA SER A 296 18.51 -3.61 25.79
C SER A 296 17.75 -2.31 25.52
N ARG A 297 18.34 -1.15 25.88
CA ARG A 297 17.79 0.17 25.56
C ARG A 297 17.79 0.42 24.05
N ARG A 298 18.87 0.05 23.35
CA ARG A 298 18.99 0.16 21.89
C ARG A 298 17.93 -0.68 21.17
N LEU A 299 17.73 -1.93 21.59
CA LEU A 299 16.73 -2.83 21.02
C LEU A 299 15.29 -2.40 21.33
N ALA A 300 15.07 -1.74 22.48
CA ALA A 300 13.76 -1.18 22.82
C ALA A 300 13.37 0.00 21.92
N HIS A 301 14.35 0.73 21.39
CA HIS A 301 14.14 1.85 20.45
C HIS A 301 14.57 1.47 19.03
N ALA A 302 14.71 0.18 18.73
CA ALA A 302 15.14 -0.25 17.42
C ALA A 302 14.05 0.07 16.38
N PRO A 303 14.45 0.54 15.19
CA PRO A 303 13.50 0.90 14.15
C PRO A 303 12.72 -0.32 13.67
N ASN A 304 11.51 -0.07 13.16
CA ASN A 304 10.67 -1.10 12.59
C ASN A 304 11.40 -1.74 11.39
N ALA A 305 11.38 -3.08 11.32
CA ALA A 305 12.03 -3.80 10.23
C ALA A 305 11.48 -3.42 8.85
N LEU A 306 10.19 -3.08 8.73
CA LEU A 306 9.61 -2.65 7.46
C LEU A 306 10.20 -1.33 6.97
N GLU A 307 10.36 -0.36 7.87
CA GLU A 307 10.98 0.94 7.56
C GLU A 307 12.43 0.75 7.12
N GLN A 308 13.17 -0.13 7.81
CA GLN A 308 14.55 -0.44 7.44
C GLN A 308 14.65 -1.23 6.14
N LEU A 309 13.67 -2.06 5.78
CA LEU A 309 13.62 -2.73 4.47
C LEU A 309 13.42 -1.70 3.35
N ALA A 310 12.49 -0.77 3.56
CA ALA A 310 12.27 0.33 2.62
C ALA A 310 13.50 1.24 2.50
N ALA A 311 14.15 1.59 3.62
CA ALA A 311 15.40 2.35 3.63
C ALA A 311 16.52 1.59 2.89
N ALA A 312 16.65 0.29 3.13
CA ALA A 312 17.65 -0.54 2.46
C ALA A 312 17.49 -0.53 0.93
N VAL A 313 16.25 -0.64 0.44
CA VAL A 313 15.95 -0.56 -1.00
C VAL A 313 16.26 0.84 -1.55
N ALA A 314 15.87 1.90 -0.85
CA ALA A 314 16.10 3.28 -1.29
C ALA A 314 17.61 3.60 -1.38
N ASP A 315 18.38 3.29 -0.34
CA ASP A 315 19.83 3.53 -0.35
C ASP A 315 20.58 2.63 -1.32
N ALA A 316 20.11 1.39 -1.53
CA ALA A 316 20.66 0.51 -2.56
C ALA A 316 20.41 1.04 -3.97
N LEU A 317 19.22 1.59 -4.24
CA LEU A 317 18.91 2.24 -5.52
C LEU A 317 19.80 3.46 -5.73
N ARG A 318 19.97 4.30 -4.71
CA ARG A 318 20.87 5.46 -4.78
C ARG A 318 22.31 5.04 -5.07
N ALA A 319 22.85 4.09 -4.32
CA ALA A 319 24.22 3.61 -4.49
C ALA A 319 24.46 2.98 -5.87
N ALA A 320 23.43 2.35 -6.44
CA ALA A 320 23.48 1.72 -7.76
C ALA A 320 23.12 2.66 -8.94
N GLY A 321 22.91 3.96 -8.69
CA GLY A 321 22.50 4.95 -9.71
C GLY A 321 21.08 4.72 -10.26
N GLY A 322 20.23 4.02 -9.52
CA GLY A 322 18.82 3.79 -9.85
C GLY A 322 17.87 4.88 -9.36
N ALA A 323 18.31 5.71 -8.41
CA ALA A 323 17.61 6.87 -7.90
C ALA A 323 18.61 7.97 -7.46
N ASP A 324 18.20 9.24 -7.50
CA ASP A 324 19.04 10.38 -7.11
C ASP A 324 19.11 10.56 -5.58
N ARG A 325 18.09 10.06 -4.88
CA ARG A 325 17.90 10.20 -3.43
C ARG A 325 17.71 8.82 -2.80
N GLY A 326 18.09 8.69 -1.53
CA GLY A 326 18.07 7.43 -0.80
C GLY A 326 17.02 7.43 0.30
N SER A 327 17.33 6.79 1.42
CA SER A 327 16.44 6.72 2.60
C SER A 327 16.14 8.10 3.21
N ASP A 328 16.96 9.11 2.95
CA ASP A 328 16.75 10.49 3.39
C ASP A 328 15.54 11.17 2.72
N ALA A 329 15.05 10.64 1.60
CA ALA A 329 13.84 11.09 0.93
C ALA A 329 12.65 10.14 1.11
N LEU A 330 12.82 9.08 1.91
CA LEU A 330 11.78 8.11 2.21
C LEU A 330 10.73 8.72 3.13
N ARG A 331 9.45 8.59 2.76
CA ARG A 331 8.31 8.99 3.58
C ARG A 331 7.46 7.79 3.88
N ILE A 332 7.23 7.57 5.18
CA ILE A 332 6.38 6.49 5.68
C ILE A 332 5.28 7.12 6.50
N THR A 333 4.04 6.84 6.13
CA THR A 333 2.84 7.36 6.80
C THR A 333 1.90 6.20 7.14
N VAL A 334 1.22 6.28 8.27
CA VAL A 334 0.24 5.27 8.67
C VAL A 334 -1.13 5.85 8.37
N ASP A 335 -1.85 5.23 7.43
CA ASP A 335 -3.22 5.59 7.11
C ASP A 335 -4.14 5.20 8.30
N PRO A 336 -5.27 5.91 8.52
CA PRO A 336 -6.19 5.63 9.62
C PRO A 336 -6.71 4.18 9.67
N ASP A 337 -6.72 3.49 8.54
CA ASP A 337 -7.17 2.10 8.40
C ASP A 337 -6.09 1.07 8.78
N GLY A 338 -4.95 1.51 9.32
CA GLY A 338 -3.83 0.65 9.73
C GLY A 338 -2.90 0.20 8.59
N TRP A 339 -3.07 0.77 7.39
CA TRP A 339 -2.13 0.55 6.28
C TRP A 339 -0.92 1.47 6.40
N ILE A 340 0.26 0.96 6.08
CA ILE A 340 1.50 1.72 6.03
C ILE A 340 1.76 2.12 4.59
N ARG A 341 1.87 3.40 4.32
CA ARG A 341 2.13 3.99 3.02
C ARG A 341 3.60 4.40 2.95
N CYS A 342 4.33 3.86 1.98
CA CYS A 342 5.74 4.16 1.73
C CYS A 342 5.93 4.75 0.34
N GLU A 343 6.77 5.77 0.25
CA GLU A 343 7.12 6.42 -1.02
C GLU A 343 8.50 7.07 -0.95
N LEU A 344 9.13 7.22 -2.12
CA LEU A 344 10.36 7.97 -2.28
C LEU A 344 10.04 9.32 -2.93
N GLY A 345 10.13 10.40 -2.14
CA GLY A 345 9.79 11.75 -2.58
C GLY A 345 10.98 12.51 -3.19
N GLY A 346 10.71 13.62 -3.89
CA GLY A 346 11.76 14.51 -4.40
C GLY A 346 12.67 13.88 -5.46
N VAL A 347 12.17 12.85 -6.15
CA VAL A 347 12.83 12.18 -7.28
C VAL A 347 11.87 12.15 -8.47
N PRO A 348 12.37 12.04 -9.71
CA PRO A 348 11.53 11.83 -10.89
C PRO A 348 10.60 10.62 -10.73
N THR A 349 9.41 10.69 -11.35
CA THR A 349 8.37 9.65 -11.27
C THR A 349 8.89 8.26 -11.63
N GLU A 350 9.75 8.15 -12.64
CA GLU A 350 10.37 6.87 -13.05
C GLU A 350 11.21 6.23 -11.92
N GLN A 351 11.94 7.06 -11.16
CA GLN A 351 12.76 6.59 -10.03
C GLN A 351 11.88 6.19 -8.84
N SER A 352 10.83 6.96 -8.58
CA SER A 352 9.83 6.62 -7.56
C SER A 352 9.12 5.30 -7.91
N GLN A 353 8.68 5.11 -9.16
CA GLN A 353 8.11 3.84 -9.63
C GLN A 353 9.08 2.67 -9.47
N ARG A 354 10.35 2.87 -9.80
CA ARG A 354 11.40 1.86 -9.62
C ARG A 354 11.59 1.46 -8.16
N PHE A 355 11.59 2.42 -7.24
CA PHE A 355 11.63 2.16 -5.80
C PHE A 355 10.43 1.34 -5.36
N THR A 356 9.24 1.79 -5.72
CA THR A 356 7.99 1.18 -5.30
C THR A 356 7.84 -0.24 -5.85
N ALA A 357 8.22 -0.48 -7.10
CA ALA A 357 8.26 -1.81 -7.71
C ALA A 357 9.30 -2.72 -7.03
N ALA A 358 10.51 -2.22 -6.76
CA ALA A 358 11.54 -3.01 -6.09
C ALA A 358 11.14 -3.37 -4.65
N LEU A 359 10.46 -2.48 -3.94
CA LEU A 359 9.95 -2.75 -2.60
C LEU A 359 8.78 -3.74 -2.64
N ASP A 360 7.88 -3.64 -3.62
CA ASP A 360 6.80 -4.62 -3.82
C ASP A 360 7.34 -6.02 -4.08
N GLU A 361 8.27 -6.16 -5.02
CA GLU A 361 8.92 -7.44 -5.33
C GLU A 361 9.66 -8.05 -4.12
N LEU A 362 10.27 -7.22 -3.27
CA LEU A 362 10.94 -7.67 -2.06
C LEU A 362 9.95 -8.25 -1.03
N LEU A 363 8.76 -7.67 -0.94
CA LEU A 363 7.72 -8.04 0.03
C LEU A 363 6.73 -9.08 -0.51
N ALA A 364 6.78 -9.35 -1.81
CA ALA A 364 5.93 -10.31 -2.49
C ALA A 364 6.22 -11.76 -2.02
N PRO A 365 5.22 -12.67 -2.08
CA PRO A 365 5.43 -14.08 -1.85
C PRO A 365 6.52 -14.68 -2.76
N LEU A 366 7.27 -15.66 -2.26
CA LEU A 366 8.32 -16.32 -3.01
C LEU A 366 7.72 -17.22 -4.10
N THR A 367 7.82 -16.79 -5.36
CA THR A 367 7.52 -17.60 -6.54
C THR A 367 8.81 -18.12 -7.17
N GLU A 368 9.44 -17.33 -8.05
CA GLU A 368 10.64 -17.72 -8.80
C GLU A 368 11.73 -16.63 -8.81
N PRO A 369 12.25 -16.22 -7.64
CA PRO A 369 13.32 -15.23 -7.58
C PRO A 369 14.65 -15.82 -8.06
N ARG A 370 15.54 -15.00 -8.63
CA ARG A 370 16.90 -15.44 -9.03
C ARG A 370 17.85 -15.59 -7.83
N TYR A 371 17.70 -14.71 -6.85
CA TYR A 371 18.47 -14.71 -5.61
C TYR A 371 17.53 -14.57 -4.42
N LEU A 372 17.91 -15.18 -3.30
CA LEU A 372 17.21 -15.08 -2.03
C LEU A 372 18.05 -14.26 -1.06
N ILE A 373 17.39 -13.39 -0.30
CA ILE A 373 18.02 -12.62 0.78
C ILE A 373 17.28 -12.85 2.11
N GLY A 374 18.01 -13.32 3.11
CA GLY A 374 17.45 -13.72 4.40
C GLY A 374 17.77 -12.74 5.52
N ARG A 375 16.79 -12.51 6.41
CA ARG A 375 16.98 -11.82 7.70
C ARG A 375 16.39 -12.63 8.84
N LYS A 376 16.84 -12.36 10.05
CA LYS A 376 16.23 -12.91 11.26
C LYS A 376 15.13 -11.96 11.74
N ILE A 377 13.96 -12.50 12.04
CA ILE A 377 12.89 -11.74 12.73
C ILE A 377 13.26 -11.70 14.21
N LEU A 378 13.50 -10.50 14.72
CA LEU A 378 13.82 -10.28 16.12
C LEU A 378 12.60 -9.70 16.83
N THR A 379 12.18 -10.39 17.89
CA THR A 379 11.08 -9.97 18.76
C THR A 379 11.60 -9.94 20.19
N PRO A 380 12.15 -8.80 20.67
CA PRO A 380 12.65 -8.70 22.03
C PRO A 380 11.53 -8.97 23.04
N PRO A 381 11.77 -9.79 24.08
CA PRO A 381 10.75 -10.06 25.09
C PRO A 381 10.39 -8.81 25.91
N THR A 382 9.18 -8.80 26.45
CA THR A 382 8.63 -7.68 27.24
C THR A 382 9.15 -7.66 28.68
N GLY A 383 9.35 -8.83 29.30
CA GLY A 383 9.84 -8.95 30.67
C GLY A 383 11.27 -8.44 30.84
N ARG A 384 11.53 -7.67 31.90
CA ARG A 384 12.83 -7.02 32.17
C ARG A 384 14.01 -8.00 32.19
N VAL A 385 13.86 -9.12 32.90
CA VAL A 385 14.90 -10.16 33.02
C VAL A 385 15.15 -10.85 31.68
N ALA A 386 14.08 -11.27 31.00
CA ALA A 386 14.17 -11.93 29.70
C ALA A 386 14.80 -11.01 28.64
N ARG A 387 14.50 -9.70 28.68
CA ARG A 387 15.09 -8.70 27.79
C ARG A 387 16.56 -8.47 28.08
N GLY A 388 16.96 -8.40 29.35
CA GLY A 388 18.35 -8.33 29.77
C GLY A 388 19.16 -9.54 29.26
N LEU A 389 18.61 -10.75 29.40
CA LEU A 389 19.23 -11.97 28.88
C LEU A 389 19.31 -11.96 27.34
N PHE A 390 18.25 -11.52 26.66
CA PHE A 390 18.24 -11.40 25.20
C PHE A 390 19.32 -10.42 24.71
N ALA A 391 19.45 -9.26 25.35
CA ALA A 391 20.48 -8.27 25.03
C ALA A 391 21.89 -8.79 25.34
N ALA A 392 22.09 -9.45 26.47
CA ALA A 392 23.37 -10.08 26.81
C ALA A 392 23.79 -11.10 25.74
N ARG A 393 22.86 -11.94 25.26
CA ARG A 393 23.10 -12.89 24.15
C ARG A 393 23.49 -12.19 22.86
N ALA A 394 22.88 -11.05 22.55
CA ALA A 394 23.21 -10.25 21.37
C ALA A 394 24.65 -9.73 21.45
N VAL A 395 25.05 -9.15 22.59
CA VAL A 395 26.40 -8.59 22.82
C VAL A 395 27.48 -9.67 22.68
N ILE A 396 27.29 -10.84 23.28
CA ILE A 396 28.28 -11.94 23.24
C ILE A 396 28.23 -12.77 21.95
N GLY A 397 27.30 -12.45 21.03
CA GLY A 397 27.18 -13.12 19.75
C GLY A 397 26.61 -14.54 19.82
N VAL A 398 25.82 -14.85 20.85
CA VAL A 398 25.12 -16.13 20.99
C VAL A 398 23.83 -16.11 20.16
N PRO A 399 23.46 -17.20 19.45
CA PRO A 399 22.25 -17.25 18.62
C PRO A 399 20.99 -16.78 19.35
N LEU A 400 20.36 -15.73 18.83
CA LEU A 400 19.08 -15.23 19.35
C LEU A 400 17.94 -16.18 18.94
N PRO A 401 16.85 -16.27 19.71
CA PRO A 401 15.63 -16.89 19.22
C PRO A 401 15.02 -16.04 18.09
N GLY A 402 14.41 -16.67 17.10
CA GLY A 402 13.74 -15.96 16.00
C GLY A 402 13.77 -16.75 14.69
N ALA A 403 12.67 -16.67 13.94
CA ALA A 403 12.56 -17.26 12.61
C ALA A 403 13.42 -16.51 11.60
N VAL A 404 13.85 -17.20 10.55
CA VAL A 404 14.50 -16.57 9.39
C VAL A 404 13.42 -16.28 8.36
N ALA A 405 13.27 -15.01 7.99
CA ALA A 405 12.43 -14.59 6.87
C ALA A 405 13.29 -14.46 5.62
N TRP A 406 12.89 -15.15 4.56
CA TRP A 406 13.51 -15.08 3.24
C TRP A 406 12.71 -14.18 2.32
N HIS A 407 13.41 -13.35 1.55
CA HIS A 407 12.84 -12.42 0.59
C HIS A 407 13.43 -12.69 -0.79
N GLY A 408 12.63 -12.49 -1.84
CA GLY A 408 13.14 -12.50 -3.21
C GLY A 408 13.95 -11.24 -3.45
N VAL A 409 15.14 -11.35 -4.04
CA VAL A 409 15.87 -10.15 -4.46
C VAL A 409 15.14 -9.53 -5.66
N PRO A 410 14.80 -8.23 -5.61
CA PRO A 410 14.09 -7.59 -6.71
C PRO A 410 14.85 -7.68 -8.03
N GLN A 411 14.11 -7.84 -9.13
CA GLN A 411 14.62 -8.11 -10.46
C GLN A 411 15.63 -7.04 -10.92
N TRP A 412 15.38 -5.77 -10.60
CA TRP A 412 16.27 -4.66 -10.96
C TRP A 412 17.69 -4.83 -10.39
N PHE A 413 17.81 -5.33 -9.16
CA PHE A 413 19.08 -5.66 -8.50
C PHE A 413 19.63 -7.00 -8.98
N ALA A 414 18.77 -8.02 -9.12
CA ALA A 414 19.16 -9.38 -9.52
C ALA A 414 19.72 -9.48 -10.95
N ARG A 415 19.48 -8.48 -11.82
CA ARG A 415 19.98 -8.45 -13.20
C ARG A 415 21.48 -8.21 -13.32
N ARG A 416 22.09 -7.39 -12.45
CA ARG A 416 23.52 -7.04 -12.50
C ARG A 416 24.19 -7.28 -11.16
N LYS A 417 25.41 -7.84 -11.19
CA LYS A 417 26.17 -8.15 -9.98
C LYS A 417 26.48 -6.90 -9.14
N ASP A 418 26.90 -5.81 -9.77
CA ASP A 418 27.24 -4.56 -9.07
C ASP A 418 26.04 -3.98 -8.30
N ARG A 419 24.84 -4.08 -8.88
CA ARG A 419 23.59 -3.63 -8.24
C ARG A 419 23.22 -4.52 -7.06
N LEU A 420 23.39 -5.82 -7.21
CA LEU A 420 23.19 -6.78 -6.12
C LEU A 420 24.13 -6.47 -4.95
N GLU A 421 25.39 -6.14 -5.23
CA GLU A 421 26.38 -5.77 -4.20
C GLU A 421 25.96 -4.51 -3.44
N CYS A 422 25.43 -3.48 -4.12
CA CYS A 422 24.84 -2.30 -3.48
C CYS A 422 23.69 -2.67 -2.53
N LEU A 423 22.79 -3.58 -2.96
CA LEU A 423 21.70 -4.06 -2.10
C LEU A 423 22.23 -4.80 -0.87
N LEU A 424 23.21 -5.67 -1.03
CA LEU A 424 23.81 -6.42 0.09
C LEU A 424 24.51 -5.51 1.09
N GLN A 425 25.19 -4.46 0.61
CA GLN A 425 25.83 -3.47 1.47
C GLN A 425 24.80 -2.66 2.25
N SER A 426 23.78 -2.14 1.56
CA SER A 426 22.68 -1.40 2.19
C SER A 426 21.91 -2.27 3.19
N TRP A 427 21.62 -3.53 2.84
CA TRP A 427 20.99 -4.50 3.75
C TRP A 427 21.79 -4.70 5.03
N ARG A 428 23.12 -4.76 4.93
CA ARG A 428 24.01 -4.85 6.09
C ARG A 428 23.88 -3.65 7.02
N GLN A 429 23.76 -2.45 6.45
CA GLN A 429 23.67 -1.20 7.20
C GLN A 429 22.32 -1.01 7.90
N HIS A 430 21.22 -1.43 7.26
CA HIS A 430 19.87 -1.21 7.77
C HIS A 430 19.29 -2.39 8.56
N ILE A 431 19.50 -3.62 8.08
CA ILE A 431 18.89 -4.83 8.65
C ILE A 431 19.91 -5.62 9.47
N GLY A 432 21.14 -5.74 8.95
CA GLY A 432 22.20 -6.57 9.48
C GLY A 432 22.76 -7.53 8.42
N PRO A 433 23.73 -8.39 8.78
CA PRO A 433 24.48 -9.21 7.82
C PRO A 433 23.56 -10.04 6.91
N PRO A 434 23.58 -9.81 5.59
CA PRO A 434 22.67 -10.48 4.66
C PRO A 434 23.05 -11.94 4.50
N ARG A 435 22.03 -12.81 4.45
CA ARG A 435 22.18 -14.16 3.91
C ARG A 435 21.76 -14.13 2.47
N HIS A 436 22.71 -14.23 1.56
CA HIS A 436 22.39 -14.29 0.15
C HIS A 436 22.65 -15.71 -0.35
N LEU A 437 21.70 -16.24 -1.11
CA LEU A 437 21.81 -17.54 -1.77
C LEU A 437 21.31 -17.38 -3.20
N ARG A 438 21.88 -18.14 -4.13
CA ARG A 438 21.24 -18.30 -5.44
C ARG A 438 20.04 -19.21 -5.29
N ALA A 439 18.96 -18.91 -6.00
CA ALA A 439 17.76 -19.74 -5.94
C ALA A 439 17.95 -21.13 -6.57
N ASP A 440 18.89 -21.28 -7.50
CA ASP A 440 19.22 -22.56 -8.16
C ASP A 440 20.19 -23.44 -7.37
N SER A 441 20.69 -22.98 -6.21
CA SER A 441 21.49 -23.85 -5.35
C SER A 441 20.60 -24.90 -4.66
N PRO A 442 21.14 -26.07 -4.26
CA PRO A 442 20.37 -27.08 -3.53
C PRO A 442 19.71 -26.52 -2.26
N GLU A 443 20.41 -25.62 -1.57
CA GLU A 443 19.90 -24.93 -0.37
C GLU A 443 18.80 -23.92 -0.71
N GLY A 444 18.94 -23.19 -1.84
CA GLY A 444 17.93 -22.25 -2.32
C GLY A 444 16.64 -22.94 -2.76
N GLN A 445 16.76 -24.06 -3.48
CA GLN A 445 15.62 -24.89 -3.87
C GLN A 445 14.89 -25.47 -2.65
N ALA A 446 15.63 -25.99 -1.66
CA ALA A 446 15.02 -26.47 -0.43
C ALA A 446 14.25 -25.38 0.33
N ILE A 447 14.75 -24.13 0.33
CA ILE A 447 14.04 -22.98 0.91
C ILE A 447 12.77 -22.68 0.09
N LEU A 448 12.87 -22.63 -1.24
CA LEU A 448 11.71 -22.36 -2.10
C LEU A 448 10.63 -23.45 -1.98
N GLU A 449 11.01 -24.71 -1.80
CA GLU A 449 10.07 -25.80 -1.54
C GLU A 449 9.41 -25.68 -0.17
N LEU A 450 10.20 -25.37 0.88
CA LEU A 450 9.68 -25.22 2.24
C LEU A 450 8.70 -24.04 2.37
N PHE A 451 8.90 -22.98 1.59
CA PHE A 451 8.13 -21.73 1.65
C PHE A 451 7.24 -21.50 0.41
N ARG A 452 7.01 -22.53 -0.42
CA ARG A 452 6.24 -22.40 -1.67
C ARG A 452 4.80 -21.95 -1.36
N GLY A 453 4.45 -20.73 -1.76
CA GLY A 453 3.13 -20.15 -1.53
C GLY A 453 2.89 -19.56 -0.14
N ASP A 454 3.88 -19.61 0.76
CA ASP A 454 3.77 -19.10 2.13
C ASP A 454 4.44 -17.72 2.22
N ASN A 455 3.69 -16.68 2.61
CA ASN A 455 4.25 -15.34 2.75
C ASN A 455 4.92 -15.22 4.14
N PRO A 456 6.25 -15.07 4.25
CA PRO A 456 6.97 -15.11 5.52
C PRO A 456 6.57 -13.98 6.49
N LEU A 457 5.90 -12.94 6.00
CA LEU A 457 5.37 -11.83 6.80
C LEU A 457 3.84 -11.69 6.72
N ALA A 458 3.15 -12.52 5.94
CA ALA A 458 1.72 -12.38 5.64
C ALA A 458 1.35 -10.92 5.27
N LEU A 459 2.15 -10.32 4.38
CA LEU A 459 1.99 -8.94 3.93
C LEU A 459 1.05 -8.88 2.73
N THR A 460 0.11 -7.93 2.75
CA THR A 460 -0.61 -7.49 1.55
C THR A 460 0.01 -6.16 1.10
N THR A 461 0.50 -6.10 -0.14
CA THR A 461 0.99 -4.87 -0.77
C THR A 461 -0.01 -4.36 -1.80
N GLN A 462 -0.03 -3.05 -2.03
CA GLN A 462 -0.80 -2.40 -3.10
C GLN A 462 0.00 -1.23 -3.67
N LEU A 463 0.31 -1.27 -4.96
CA LEU A 463 0.95 -0.18 -5.69
C LEU A 463 -0.06 0.92 -6.04
N ARG A 464 0.37 2.19 -5.97
CA ARG A 464 -0.43 3.39 -6.28
C ARG A 464 0.45 4.48 -6.88
N THR A 465 -0.20 5.47 -7.47
CA THR A 465 0.41 6.75 -7.81
C THR A 465 -0.33 7.86 -7.07
N THR A 466 0.39 8.72 -6.37
CA THR A 466 -0.13 9.92 -5.73
C THR A 466 0.36 11.15 -6.50
N TRP A 467 -0.48 12.16 -6.59
CA TRP A 467 -0.14 13.45 -7.18
C TRP A 467 0.06 14.48 -6.07
N ARG A 468 1.12 15.28 -6.18
CA ARG A 468 1.54 16.26 -5.18
C ARG A 468 1.50 17.68 -5.68
#